data_AF-Q5VIR7-F1
#
_entry.id   AF-Q5VIR7-F1
#
_cell.length_a   1.000
_cell.length_b   1.000
_cell.length_c   1.000
_cell.angle_alpha   90.00
_cell.angle_beta   90.00
_cell.angle_gamma   90.00
#
_symmetry.space_group_name_H-M   'P 1'
#
loop_
_entity.id
_entity.type
_entity.pdbx_description
1 polymer ?
#
loop_
_entity_poly.entity_id
_entity_poly.type
_entity_poly.pdbx_seq_one_letter_code
_entity_poly.pdbx_strand_id
1 'polypeptide(L)'
;KECLVQDLTSNSNSNAEMQKVINVIDRCGCVVTLLKNSEFSEKDVELDLTKLLGDDLALSLPQKYSKLSMGACNALIGYLQLLSEQDQVGKYELVEHKLKEFMTLDASAIKALNLFPQGPQNPFGSNNLAVSGFTSAGNSGKVTSLFQLLNHCKTNAGVRLLNEWLKQPLTNIDEINKRHDLVDYLIDQIELRQMLTSEYLPMIPDIRRLTKKLNKRGNLEDVLKIYQFSKRIPEIVQVFTSFLEDDSPTEPVNELVRSVWLAHLSHHVKPLYKL
;
A
#
# COMPACT_ATOMS: atom_id res chain seq x y z
N LYS A 1 11.07 -2.16 -7.08
CA LYS A 1 12.04 -1.13 -7.54
C LYS A 1 13.44 -1.68 -7.50
N GLU A 2 13.79 -2.34 -6.41
CA GLU A 2 15.07 -3.03 -6.25
C GLU A 2 14.78 -4.46 -5.79
N CYS A 3 15.60 -5.40 -6.22
CA CYS A 3 15.55 -6.80 -5.81
C CYS A 3 16.95 -7.22 -5.35
N LEU A 4 17.03 -7.71 -4.11
CA LEU A 4 18.25 -8.21 -3.52
C LEU A 4 18.45 -9.67 -3.94
N VAL A 5 19.61 -9.97 -4.50
CA VAL A 5 19.92 -11.28 -5.06
C VAL A 5 21.27 -11.74 -4.53
N GLN A 6 21.38 -13.04 -4.27
CA GLN A 6 22.62 -13.65 -3.82
C GLN A 6 23.69 -13.63 -4.92
N ASP A 7 24.90 -13.19 -4.57
CA ASP A 7 26.06 -13.31 -5.44
C ASP A 7 26.55 -14.76 -5.50
N LEU A 8 26.26 -15.43 -6.62
CA LEU A 8 26.62 -16.81 -6.93
C LEU A 8 27.63 -16.93 -8.08
N THR A 9 28.36 -15.85 -8.38
CA THR A 9 29.31 -15.78 -9.52
C THR A 9 30.43 -16.83 -9.49
N SER A 10 30.68 -17.46 -8.33
CA SER A 10 31.69 -18.50 -8.15
C SER A 10 31.30 -19.90 -8.66
N ASN A 11 30.03 -20.16 -8.96
CA ASN A 11 29.55 -21.50 -9.31
C ASN A 11 28.94 -21.52 -10.73
N SER A 12 29.58 -22.21 -11.68
CA SER A 12 29.32 -22.07 -13.13
C SER A 12 27.91 -22.47 -13.56
N ASN A 13 27.34 -23.54 -12.98
CA ASN A 13 25.97 -23.96 -13.29
C ASN A 13 24.91 -23.02 -12.69
N SER A 14 25.11 -22.58 -11.45
CA SER A 14 24.21 -21.63 -10.78
C SER A 14 24.22 -20.26 -11.44
N ASN A 15 25.34 -19.87 -12.07
CA ASN A 15 25.47 -18.61 -12.79
C ASN A 15 24.50 -18.53 -13.99
N ALA A 16 24.35 -19.60 -14.78
CA ALA A 16 23.46 -19.58 -15.95
C ALA A 16 21.97 -19.44 -15.58
N GLU A 17 21.52 -20.10 -14.50
CA GLU A 17 20.16 -19.92 -13.99
C GLU A 17 19.95 -18.54 -13.37
N MET A 18 20.95 -18.04 -12.63
CA MET A 18 20.92 -16.70 -12.06
C MET A 18 20.79 -15.62 -13.13
N GLN A 19 21.52 -15.74 -14.24
CA GLN A 19 21.38 -14.81 -15.37
C GLN A 19 19.96 -14.80 -15.95
N LYS A 20 19.29 -15.95 -16.02
CA LYS A 20 17.87 -16.01 -16.44
C LYS A 20 16.96 -15.27 -15.46
N VAL A 21 17.19 -15.42 -14.16
CA VAL A 21 16.42 -14.73 -13.11
C VAL A 21 16.66 -13.22 -13.17
N ILE A 22 17.91 -12.77 -13.29
CA ILE A 22 18.27 -11.35 -13.46
C ILE A 22 17.56 -10.77 -14.68
N ASN A 23 17.56 -11.49 -15.81
CA ASN A 23 16.86 -11.07 -17.03
C ASN A 23 15.33 -10.98 -16.85
N VAL A 24 14.73 -11.78 -15.94
CA VAL A 24 13.30 -11.64 -15.60
C VAL A 24 13.08 -10.39 -14.74
N ILE A 25 13.93 -10.17 -13.73
CA ILE A 25 13.83 -9.01 -12.83
C ILE A 25 14.00 -7.69 -13.61
N ASP A 26 14.96 -7.65 -14.53
CA ASP A 26 15.21 -6.48 -15.38
C ASP A 26 14.06 -6.21 -16.35
N ARG A 27 13.46 -7.27 -16.94
CA ARG A 27 12.21 -7.15 -17.73
C ARG A 27 11.05 -6.59 -16.91
N CYS A 28 11.03 -6.89 -15.61
CA CYS A 28 10.11 -6.32 -14.62
C CYS A 28 10.52 -4.91 -14.14
N GLY A 29 11.52 -4.27 -14.75
CA GLY A 29 11.94 -2.90 -14.44
C GLY A 29 12.41 -2.72 -12.99
N CYS A 30 12.94 -3.78 -12.38
CA CYS A 30 13.53 -3.75 -11.05
C CYS A 30 15.05 -3.79 -11.17
N VAL A 31 15.73 -2.96 -10.37
CA VAL A 31 17.19 -2.96 -10.26
C VAL A 31 17.63 -4.17 -9.44
N VAL A 32 18.66 -4.88 -9.89
CA VAL A 32 19.24 -6.00 -9.16
C VAL A 32 20.42 -5.50 -8.33
N THR A 33 20.42 -5.85 -7.05
CA THR A 33 21.53 -5.57 -6.13
C THR A 33 22.05 -6.88 -5.58
N LEU A 34 23.35 -7.12 -5.76
CA LEU A 34 24.00 -8.37 -5.35
C LEU A 34 24.50 -8.25 -3.91
N LEU A 35 24.11 -9.21 -3.08
CA LEU A 35 24.54 -9.33 -1.69
C LEU A 35 25.30 -10.63 -1.45
N LYS A 36 26.13 -10.64 -0.41
CA LYS A 36 26.93 -11.81 -0.04
C LYS A 36 26.04 -12.96 0.39
N ASN A 37 26.42 -14.20 0.06
CA ASN A 37 25.70 -15.40 0.52
C ASN A 37 25.50 -15.45 2.04
N SER A 38 26.48 -14.97 2.82
CA SER A 38 26.38 -14.93 4.28
C SER A 38 25.19 -14.13 4.82
N GLU A 39 24.68 -13.17 4.05
CA GLU A 39 23.55 -12.32 4.45
C GLU A 39 22.19 -13.03 4.29
N PHE A 40 22.12 -14.09 3.46
CA PHE A 40 20.91 -14.90 3.26
C PHE A 40 20.79 -16.06 4.26
N SER A 41 21.30 -15.86 5.48
CA SER A 41 21.26 -16.90 6.52
C SER A 41 19.95 -16.89 7.30
N GLU A 42 19.55 -18.03 7.87
CA GLU A 42 18.40 -18.11 8.78
C GLU A 42 18.73 -17.61 10.20
N LYS A 43 20.01 -17.31 10.48
CA LYS A 43 20.46 -16.94 11.82
C LYS A 43 19.88 -15.59 12.20
N ASP A 44 19.41 -15.50 13.44
CA ASP A 44 18.91 -14.29 14.11
C ASP A 44 17.60 -13.69 13.56
N VAL A 45 17.09 -14.16 12.42
CA VAL A 45 15.84 -13.66 11.81
C VAL A 45 14.66 -13.74 12.75
N GLU A 46 14.54 -14.82 13.52
CA GLU A 46 13.41 -15.02 14.45
C GLU A 46 13.43 -13.97 15.57
N LEU A 47 14.62 -13.73 16.15
CA LEU A 47 14.81 -12.74 17.20
C LEU A 47 14.59 -11.33 16.67
N ASP A 48 15.04 -11.06 15.45
CA ASP A 48 14.91 -9.76 14.83
C ASP A 48 13.47 -9.47 14.39
N LEU A 49 12.74 -10.46 13.89
CA LEU A 49 11.31 -10.37 13.65
C LEU A 49 10.55 -10.14 14.95
N THR A 50 10.91 -10.84 16.04
CA THR A 50 10.26 -10.64 17.35
C THR A 50 10.40 -9.19 17.82
N LYS A 51 11.59 -8.58 17.66
CA LYS A 51 11.80 -7.16 17.96
C LYS A 51 10.98 -6.25 17.04
N LEU A 52 10.97 -6.51 15.73
CA LEU A 52 10.26 -5.66 14.76
C LEU A 52 8.73 -5.72 14.91
N LEU A 53 8.20 -6.89 15.27
CA LEU A 53 6.78 -7.14 15.51
C LEU A 53 6.35 -6.68 16.91
N GLY A 54 7.24 -6.73 17.90
CA GLY A 54 6.93 -6.39 19.29
C GLY A 54 6.03 -7.41 20.00
N ASP A 55 5.94 -8.62 19.46
CA ASP A 55 5.12 -9.73 19.97
C ASP A 55 5.97 -11.00 20.04
N ASP A 56 6.06 -11.60 21.22
CA ASP A 56 6.81 -12.84 21.48
C ASP A 56 6.18 -14.06 20.76
N LEU A 57 4.91 -13.98 20.34
CA LEU A 57 4.27 -15.01 19.51
C LEU A 57 4.98 -15.17 18.15
N ALA A 58 5.74 -14.15 17.72
CA ALA A 58 6.61 -14.16 16.54
C ALA A 58 7.58 -15.34 16.49
N LEU A 59 8.02 -15.85 17.65
CA LEU A 59 8.96 -16.98 17.75
C LEU A 59 8.39 -18.30 17.20
N SER A 60 7.06 -18.42 17.09
CA SER A 60 6.39 -19.63 16.58
C SER A 60 6.13 -19.60 15.06
N LEU A 61 6.19 -18.41 14.44
CA LEU A 61 5.92 -18.22 13.01
C LEU A 61 6.93 -18.85 12.04
N PRO A 62 8.24 -18.97 12.35
CA PRO A 62 9.23 -19.59 11.46
C PRO A 62 8.91 -21.03 11.06
N GLN A 63 8.18 -21.79 11.89
CA GLN A 63 7.75 -23.15 11.56
C GLN A 63 6.73 -23.19 10.42
N LYS A 64 6.08 -22.06 10.10
CA LYS A 64 5.10 -21.95 9.01
C LYS A 64 5.73 -21.51 7.68
N TYR A 65 6.94 -20.95 7.70
CA TYR A 65 7.58 -20.39 6.51
C TYR A 65 8.73 -21.26 6.01
N SER A 66 9.04 -21.14 4.72
CA SER A 66 10.19 -21.82 4.14
C SER A 66 11.48 -21.21 4.65
N LYS A 67 12.49 -22.05 4.85
CA LYS A 67 13.87 -21.67 5.12
C LYS A 67 14.41 -20.60 4.16
N LEU A 68 14.07 -20.75 2.87
CA LEU A 68 14.48 -19.80 1.82
C LEU A 68 13.85 -18.41 2.00
N SER A 69 12.57 -18.34 2.38
CA SER A 69 11.91 -17.06 2.65
C SER A 69 12.48 -16.36 3.87
N MET A 70 12.87 -17.12 4.91
CA MET A 70 13.49 -16.57 6.11
C MET A 70 14.89 -16.01 5.81
N GLY A 71 15.71 -16.73 5.03
CA GLY A 71 17.01 -16.22 4.58
C GLY A 71 16.89 -14.96 3.73
N ALA A 72 15.92 -14.89 2.82
CA ALA A 72 15.66 -13.68 2.03
C ALA A 72 15.17 -12.50 2.90
N CYS A 73 14.37 -12.78 3.93
CA CYS A 73 13.93 -11.78 4.90
C CYS A 73 15.13 -11.21 5.69
N ASN A 74 16.07 -12.05 6.10
CA ASN A 74 17.28 -11.61 6.80
C ASN A 74 18.08 -10.59 5.98
N ALA A 75 18.37 -10.94 4.72
CA ALA A 75 19.11 -10.08 3.81
C ALA A 75 18.41 -8.72 3.64
N LEU A 76 17.07 -8.71 3.60
CA LEU A 76 16.29 -7.48 3.51
C LEU A 76 16.35 -6.65 4.79
N ILE A 77 16.24 -7.26 5.97
CA ILE A 77 16.34 -6.58 7.27
C ILE A 77 17.72 -5.94 7.43
N GLY A 78 18.78 -6.68 7.08
CA GLY A 78 20.16 -6.20 7.12
C GLY A 78 20.41 -5.06 6.12
N TYR A 79 19.96 -5.21 4.88
CA TYR A 79 20.12 -4.19 3.83
C TYR A 79 19.41 -2.87 4.18
N LEU A 80 18.18 -2.95 4.70
CA LEU A 80 17.41 -1.77 5.11
C LEU A 80 17.81 -1.21 6.48
N GLN A 81 18.71 -1.91 7.20
CA GLN A 81 19.17 -1.54 8.54
C GLN A 81 18.03 -1.26 9.52
N LEU A 82 16.95 -2.05 9.46
CA LEU A 82 15.71 -1.77 10.21
C LEU A 82 15.91 -1.78 11.73
N LEU A 83 16.82 -2.61 12.23
CA LEU A 83 17.12 -2.74 13.66
C LEU A 83 18.00 -1.59 14.19
N SER A 84 18.67 -0.85 13.31
CA SER A 84 19.49 0.29 13.70
C SER A 84 18.62 1.49 14.14
N GLU A 85 17.38 1.57 13.66
CA GLU A 85 16.43 2.60 14.04
C GLU A 85 15.51 2.10 15.18
N GLN A 86 15.73 2.55 16.42
CA GLN A 86 14.88 2.20 17.57
C GLN A 86 13.39 2.55 17.35
N ASP A 87 13.11 3.51 16.48
CA ASP A 87 11.75 3.92 16.08
C ASP A 87 10.97 2.85 15.32
N GLN A 88 11.60 1.77 14.85
CA GLN A 88 10.97 0.76 14.00
C GLN A 88 10.46 -0.47 14.76
N VAL A 89 10.83 -0.61 16.03
CA VAL A 89 10.45 -1.73 16.91
C VAL A 89 8.95 -1.72 17.18
N GLY A 90 8.29 -2.87 17.05
CA GLY A 90 6.85 -3.05 17.34
C GLY A 90 5.88 -2.37 16.34
N LYS A 91 6.34 -1.97 15.15
CA LYS A 91 5.52 -1.25 14.15
C LYS A 91 5.24 -2.05 12.89
N TYR A 92 5.75 -3.26 12.81
CA TYR A 92 5.58 -4.13 11.65
C TYR A 92 4.51 -5.17 11.96
N GLU A 93 3.82 -5.60 10.92
CA GLU A 93 2.91 -6.73 10.95
C GLU A 93 3.39 -7.74 9.91
N LEU A 94 3.37 -9.03 10.27
CA LEU A 94 3.71 -10.08 9.33
C LEU A 94 2.46 -10.54 8.59
N VAL A 95 2.45 -10.30 7.27
CA VAL A 95 1.34 -10.70 6.40
C VAL A 95 1.84 -11.75 5.41
N GLU A 96 1.19 -12.92 5.38
CA GLU A 96 1.46 -13.95 4.39
C GLU A 96 0.90 -13.52 3.03
N HIS A 97 1.77 -13.38 2.02
CA HIS A 97 1.34 -13.02 0.68
C HIS A 97 1.14 -14.27 -0.20
N LYS A 98 -0.11 -14.59 -0.52
CA LYS A 98 -0.46 -15.73 -1.39
C LYS A 98 -0.68 -15.27 -2.83
N LEU A 99 0.18 -15.73 -3.74
CA LEU A 99 0.09 -15.39 -5.17
C LEU A 99 -1.22 -15.81 -5.83
N LYS A 100 -1.97 -16.75 -5.24
CA LYS A 100 -3.26 -17.24 -5.78
C LYS A 100 -4.42 -16.29 -5.51
N GLU A 101 -4.28 -15.32 -4.61
CA GLU A 101 -5.35 -14.38 -4.28
C GLU A 101 -5.60 -13.38 -5.41
N PHE A 102 -4.57 -13.14 -6.24
CA PHE A 102 -4.58 -12.12 -7.29
C PHE A 102 -4.36 -12.71 -8.67
N MET A 103 -4.83 -12.00 -9.69
CA MET A 103 -4.60 -12.35 -11.08
C MET A 103 -3.10 -12.22 -11.40
N THR A 104 -2.50 -13.30 -11.91
CA THR A 104 -1.10 -13.27 -12.35
C THR A 104 -0.99 -12.60 -13.72
N LEU A 105 -0.18 -11.57 -13.82
CA LEU A 105 0.11 -10.86 -15.06
C LEU A 105 1.61 -10.91 -15.34
N ASP A 106 1.98 -11.13 -16.60
CA ASP A 106 3.36 -11.03 -17.03
C ASP A 106 3.73 -9.58 -17.41
N ALA A 107 5.03 -9.31 -17.51
CA ALA A 107 5.52 -7.97 -17.84
C ALA A 107 5.03 -7.49 -19.22
N SER A 108 4.76 -8.41 -20.15
CA SER A 108 4.25 -8.07 -21.49
C SER A 108 2.77 -7.66 -21.43
N ALA A 109 1.92 -8.37 -20.69
CA ALA A 109 0.52 -8.00 -20.51
C ALA A 109 0.39 -6.62 -19.85
N ILE A 110 1.19 -6.32 -18.82
CA ILE A 110 1.17 -5.01 -18.14
C ILE A 110 1.46 -3.87 -19.12
N LYS A 111 2.42 -4.08 -20.04
CA LYS A 111 2.75 -3.12 -21.11
C LYS A 111 1.66 -3.05 -22.18
N ALA A 112 1.14 -4.19 -22.63
CA ALA A 112 0.10 -4.26 -23.66
C ALA A 112 -1.21 -3.58 -23.22
N LEU A 113 -1.57 -3.72 -21.96
CA LEU A 113 -2.74 -3.09 -21.35
C LEU A 113 -2.51 -1.62 -20.95
N ASN A 114 -1.28 -1.11 -21.10
CA ASN A 114 -0.90 0.24 -20.67
C ASN A 114 -1.36 0.55 -19.24
N LEU A 115 -1.16 -0.38 -18.29
CA LEU A 115 -1.67 -0.20 -16.93
C LEU A 115 -1.07 1.02 -16.24
N PHE A 116 0.21 1.30 -16.50
CA PHE A 116 0.95 2.42 -15.93
C PHE A 116 1.64 3.25 -17.02
N PRO A 117 1.93 4.54 -16.77
CA PRO A 117 2.62 5.40 -17.73
C PRO A 117 3.97 4.80 -18.12
N GLN A 118 4.20 4.63 -19.41
CA GLN A 118 5.48 4.13 -19.93
C GLN A 118 6.47 5.31 -20.00
N GLY A 119 7.43 5.35 -19.06
CA GLY A 119 8.53 6.30 -19.08
C GLY A 119 9.88 5.58 -19.08
N PRO A 120 10.97 6.22 -19.56
CA PRO A 120 12.30 5.62 -19.70
C PRO A 120 12.95 5.16 -18.38
N GLN A 121 12.25 5.29 -17.25
CA GLN A 121 12.74 4.90 -15.92
C GLN A 121 11.80 3.98 -15.13
N ASN A 122 10.56 3.67 -15.54
CA ASN A 122 9.68 2.85 -14.69
C ASN A 122 8.51 2.19 -15.46
N PRO A 123 8.60 0.89 -15.83
CA PRO A 123 7.49 0.14 -16.42
C PRO A 123 6.35 -0.20 -15.42
N PHE A 124 6.55 0.01 -14.11
CA PHE A 124 5.65 -0.45 -13.04
C PHE A 124 5.10 0.68 -12.13
N GLY A 125 5.13 1.92 -12.60
CA GLY A 125 4.58 3.08 -11.89
C GLY A 125 5.48 3.61 -10.75
N SER A 126 5.62 4.92 -10.66
CA SER A 126 6.42 5.58 -9.63
C SER A 126 5.67 5.66 -8.29
N ASN A 127 6.31 5.22 -7.21
CA ASN A 127 5.89 5.54 -5.83
C ASN A 127 6.15 7.01 -5.43
N ASN A 128 6.90 7.76 -6.24
CA ASN A 128 7.03 9.21 -6.10
C ASN A 128 5.90 9.85 -6.91
N LEU A 129 4.71 9.68 -6.35
CA LEU A 129 3.48 10.21 -6.88
C LEU A 129 3.45 11.70 -6.52
N ALA A 130 3.75 12.56 -7.49
CA ALA A 130 3.29 13.93 -7.41
C ALA A 130 1.77 13.87 -7.26
N VAL A 131 1.26 14.27 -6.08
CA VAL A 131 -0.12 14.69 -5.90
C VAL A 131 -0.47 15.54 -7.10
N SER A 132 -1.56 15.19 -7.78
CA SER A 132 -2.40 16.05 -8.62
C SER A 132 -2.00 17.53 -8.56
N GLY A 133 -0.93 17.83 -9.28
CA GLY A 133 -0.48 19.14 -9.64
C GLY A 133 -0.36 18.99 -11.13
N PHE A 134 -1.22 19.68 -11.84
CA PHE A 134 -1.08 19.97 -13.25
C PHE A 134 0.33 20.51 -13.51
N THR A 135 1.34 19.66 -13.66
CA THR A 135 2.69 20.05 -14.05
C THR A 135 2.80 19.84 -15.55
N SER A 136 2.35 20.87 -16.28
CA SER A 136 2.82 21.14 -17.62
C SER A 136 4.33 21.06 -17.69
N ALA A 137 4.84 20.14 -18.50
CA ALA A 137 6.07 20.31 -19.25
C ALA A 137 6.03 19.37 -20.47
N GLY A 138 5.46 19.88 -21.57
CA GLY A 138 5.79 19.40 -22.92
C GLY A 138 4.69 18.70 -23.72
N ASN A 139 3.88 17.81 -23.13
CA ASN A 139 2.85 17.08 -23.87
C ASN A 139 1.46 17.27 -23.25
N SER A 140 0.62 18.00 -23.98
CA SER A 140 -0.80 18.25 -23.70
C SER A 140 -1.59 16.97 -23.39
N GLY A 141 -2.25 16.94 -22.22
CA GLY A 141 -3.59 16.39 -21.97
C GLY A 141 -3.95 14.95 -22.35
N LYS A 142 -3.06 14.14 -22.92
CA LYS A 142 -3.39 12.78 -23.35
C LYS A 142 -3.25 11.80 -22.19
N VAL A 143 -4.33 11.09 -21.90
CA VAL A 143 -4.32 9.93 -21.02
C VAL A 143 -3.47 8.84 -21.67
N THR A 144 -2.39 8.43 -21.03
CA THR A 144 -1.42 7.47 -21.58
C THR A 144 -1.49 6.08 -20.95
N SER A 145 -2.25 5.93 -19.86
CA SER A 145 -2.36 4.67 -19.13
C SER A 145 -3.68 4.55 -18.38
N LEU A 146 -4.07 3.33 -18.03
CA LEU A 146 -5.27 3.04 -17.24
C LEU A 146 -5.19 3.69 -15.85
N PHE A 147 -4.02 3.65 -15.21
CA PHE A 147 -3.83 4.35 -13.94
C PHE A 147 -4.08 5.85 -14.07
N GLN A 148 -3.57 6.51 -15.13
CA GLN A 148 -3.83 7.93 -15.36
C GLN A 148 -5.31 8.22 -15.65
N LEU A 149 -6.01 7.30 -16.31
CA LEU A 149 -7.44 7.41 -16.60
C LEU A 149 -8.29 7.34 -15.33
N LEU A 150 -8.01 6.37 -14.45
CA LEU A 150 -8.83 6.10 -13.26
C LEU A 150 -8.44 6.96 -12.05
N ASN A 151 -7.24 7.52 -12.04
CA ASN A 151 -6.73 8.24 -10.88
C ASN A 151 -7.34 9.64 -10.73
N HIS A 152 -8.50 9.69 -10.07
CA HIS A 152 -9.15 10.90 -9.59
C HIS A 152 -9.15 11.01 -8.05
N CYS A 153 -8.31 10.22 -7.38
CA CYS A 153 -8.21 10.20 -5.92
C CYS A 153 -7.75 11.56 -5.38
N LYS A 154 -8.39 12.02 -4.29
CA LYS A 154 -8.08 13.31 -3.65
C LYS A 154 -6.96 13.24 -2.62
N THR A 155 -6.63 12.04 -2.14
CA THR A 155 -5.59 11.82 -1.13
C THR A 155 -4.45 10.96 -1.68
N ASN A 156 -3.22 11.20 -1.22
CA ASN A 156 -2.08 10.36 -1.55
C ASN A 156 -2.27 8.89 -1.14
N ALA A 157 -2.98 8.67 -0.03
CA ALA A 157 -3.32 7.33 0.41
C ALA A 157 -4.21 6.62 -0.62
N GLY A 158 -5.27 7.29 -1.10
CA GLY A 158 -6.17 6.74 -2.11
C GLY A 158 -5.44 6.46 -3.43
N VAL A 159 -4.55 7.34 -3.87
CA VAL A 159 -3.80 7.11 -5.11
C VAL A 159 -2.87 5.89 -4.97
N ARG A 160 -2.22 5.71 -3.81
CA ARG A 160 -1.40 4.53 -3.53
C ARG A 160 -2.23 3.25 -3.53
N LEU A 161 -3.41 3.29 -2.91
CA LEU A 161 -4.34 2.17 -2.89
C LEU A 161 -4.82 1.80 -4.30
N LEU A 162 -5.16 2.80 -5.14
CA LEU A 162 -5.52 2.56 -6.53
C LEU A 162 -4.37 1.91 -7.33
N ASN A 163 -3.14 2.38 -7.11
CA ASN A 163 -1.96 1.80 -7.75
C ASN A 163 -1.78 0.33 -7.36
N GLU A 164 -2.00 0.01 -6.08
CA GLU A 164 -1.95 -1.36 -5.55
C GLU A 164 -3.05 -2.23 -6.14
N TRP A 165 -4.30 -1.77 -6.16
CA TRP A 165 -5.42 -2.52 -6.74
C TRP A 165 -5.24 -2.84 -8.22
N LEU A 166 -4.65 -1.93 -9.01
CA LEU A 166 -4.35 -2.21 -10.42
C LEU A 166 -3.22 -3.24 -10.61
N LYS A 167 -2.30 -3.36 -9.64
CA LYS A 167 -1.23 -4.39 -9.66
C LYS A 167 -1.72 -5.73 -9.14
N GLN A 168 -2.78 -5.72 -8.33
CA GLN A 168 -3.31 -6.88 -7.63
C GLN A 168 -4.82 -7.03 -7.89
N PRO A 169 -5.23 -7.37 -9.14
CA PRO A 169 -6.64 -7.64 -9.41
C PRO A 169 -7.09 -8.86 -8.61
N LEU A 170 -8.22 -8.75 -7.92
CA LEU A 170 -8.79 -9.83 -7.12
C LEU A 170 -9.27 -10.99 -8.00
N THR A 171 -9.21 -12.20 -7.45
CA THR A 171 -9.78 -13.41 -8.09
C THR A 171 -11.04 -13.93 -7.38
N ASN A 172 -11.24 -13.53 -6.13
CA ASN A 172 -12.40 -13.94 -5.34
C ASN A 172 -13.64 -13.11 -5.75
N ILE A 173 -14.68 -13.80 -6.23
CA ILE A 173 -15.94 -13.19 -6.68
C ILE A 173 -16.65 -12.40 -5.57
N ASP A 174 -16.62 -12.89 -4.32
CA ASP A 174 -17.31 -12.23 -3.21
C ASP A 174 -16.64 -10.90 -2.87
N GLU A 175 -15.31 -10.87 -2.87
CA GLU A 175 -14.53 -9.64 -2.64
C GLU A 175 -14.66 -8.64 -3.80
N ILE A 176 -14.81 -9.14 -5.03
CA ILE A 176 -15.12 -8.31 -6.19
C ILE A 176 -16.50 -7.67 -6.03
N ASN A 177 -17.53 -8.48 -5.77
CA ASN A 177 -18.91 -8.00 -5.60
C ASN A 177 -19.00 -6.99 -4.46
N LYS A 178 -18.38 -7.24 -3.30
CA LYS A 178 -18.33 -6.27 -2.20
C LYS A 178 -17.77 -4.91 -2.65
N ARG A 179 -16.73 -4.88 -3.49
CA ARG A 179 -16.19 -3.61 -4.01
C ARG A 179 -17.15 -2.94 -4.99
N HIS A 180 -17.85 -3.71 -5.81
CA HIS A 180 -18.87 -3.18 -6.73
C HIS A 180 -20.06 -2.61 -5.97
N ASP A 181 -20.60 -3.33 -4.97
CA ASP A 181 -21.72 -2.86 -4.14
C ASP A 181 -21.40 -1.52 -3.45
N LEU A 182 -20.17 -1.37 -2.94
CA LEU A 182 -19.71 -0.11 -2.34
C LEU A 182 -19.58 1.03 -3.35
N VAL A 183 -19.21 0.73 -4.60
CA VAL A 183 -19.14 1.73 -5.67
C VAL A 183 -20.55 2.12 -6.11
N ASP A 184 -21.45 1.17 -6.26
CA ASP A 184 -22.84 1.39 -6.66
C ASP A 184 -23.57 2.27 -5.63
N TYR A 185 -23.37 2.01 -4.33
CA TYR A 185 -23.85 2.90 -3.26
C TYR A 185 -23.40 4.37 -3.45
N LEU A 186 -22.13 4.60 -3.77
CA LEU A 186 -21.62 5.96 -4.01
C LEU A 186 -22.07 6.54 -5.35
N ILE A 187 -22.45 5.71 -6.33
CA ILE A 187 -23.02 6.17 -7.60
C ILE A 187 -24.42 6.75 -7.35
N ASP A 188 -25.24 6.05 -6.58
CA ASP A 188 -26.60 6.44 -6.22
C ASP A 188 -26.61 7.65 -5.28
N GLN A 189 -25.69 7.70 -4.31
CA GLN A 189 -25.55 8.81 -3.37
C GLN A 189 -24.69 9.97 -3.93
N ILE A 190 -25.25 10.70 -4.91
CA ILE A 190 -24.56 11.80 -5.61
C ILE A 190 -24.09 12.90 -4.64
N GLU A 191 -24.95 13.31 -3.71
CA GLU A 191 -24.65 14.39 -2.76
C GLU A 191 -23.50 14.02 -1.82
N LEU A 192 -23.56 12.82 -1.23
CA LEU A 192 -22.50 12.26 -0.41
C LEU A 192 -21.18 12.21 -1.19
N ARG A 193 -21.20 11.69 -2.42
CA ARG A 193 -20.01 11.59 -3.28
C ARG A 193 -19.41 12.97 -3.55
N GLN A 194 -20.23 13.98 -3.82
CA GLN A 194 -19.76 15.35 -4.03
C GLN A 194 -19.10 15.91 -2.77
N MET A 195 -19.77 15.88 -1.62
CA MET A 195 -19.21 16.36 -0.35
C MET A 195 -17.88 15.70 0.00
N LEU A 196 -17.80 14.37 -0.13
CA LEU A 196 -16.55 13.64 0.10
C LEU A 196 -15.44 14.12 -0.83
N THR A 197 -15.75 14.32 -2.11
CA THR A 197 -14.76 14.62 -3.16
C THR A 197 -14.29 16.08 -3.14
N SER A 198 -15.17 17.03 -2.85
CA SER A 198 -14.85 18.47 -2.88
C SER A 198 -14.44 19.03 -1.52
N GLU A 199 -15.00 18.53 -0.42
CA GLU A 199 -14.86 19.16 0.89
C GLU A 199 -13.99 18.35 1.84
N TYR A 200 -14.30 17.06 2.04
CA TYR A 200 -13.66 16.27 3.09
C TYR A 200 -12.32 15.66 2.66
N LEU A 201 -12.29 14.85 1.60
CA LEU A 201 -11.08 14.12 1.19
C LEU A 201 -9.90 15.02 0.82
N PRO A 202 -10.07 16.17 0.12
CA PRO A 202 -8.95 17.07 -0.19
C PRO A 202 -8.24 17.62 1.06
N MET A 203 -8.94 17.68 2.19
CA MET A 203 -8.42 18.21 3.45
C MET A 203 -7.66 17.15 4.26
N ILE A 204 -7.73 15.87 3.88
CA ILE A 204 -7.05 14.78 4.59
C ILE A 204 -5.56 14.81 4.23
N PRO A 205 -4.66 15.09 5.19
CA PRO A 205 -3.23 15.07 4.93
C PRO A 205 -2.72 13.64 4.78
N ASP A 206 -1.52 13.49 4.25
CA ASP A 206 -0.84 12.20 4.17
C ASP A 206 -0.35 11.73 5.56
N ILE A 207 -1.25 11.08 6.31
CA ILE A 207 -1.02 10.67 7.70
C ILE A 207 0.23 9.81 7.85
N ARG A 208 0.45 8.83 6.96
CA ARG A 208 1.64 7.96 7.04
C ARG A 208 2.93 8.77 6.95
N ARG A 209 2.99 9.76 6.06
CA ARG A 209 4.15 10.65 5.92
C ARG A 209 4.27 11.60 7.11
N LEU A 210 3.15 12.13 7.59
CA LEU A 210 3.08 13.07 8.70
C LEU A 210 3.54 12.43 10.02
N THR A 211 3.04 11.24 10.34
CA THR A 211 3.45 10.47 11.53
C THR A 211 4.93 10.10 11.47
N LYS A 212 5.44 9.69 10.30
CA LYS A 212 6.89 9.42 10.13
C LYS A 212 7.73 10.66 10.36
N LYS A 213 7.28 11.83 9.88
CA LYS A 213 7.96 13.11 10.07
C LYS A 213 7.94 13.52 11.55
N LEU A 214 6.80 13.36 12.22
CA LEU A 214 6.62 13.70 13.63
C LEU A 214 7.53 12.88 14.54
N ASN A 215 7.65 11.57 14.29
CA ASN A 215 8.52 10.68 15.07
C ASN A 215 10.01 11.06 14.98
N LYS A 216 10.47 11.58 13.83
CA LYS A 216 11.89 11.91 13.62
C LYS A 216 12.22 13.38 13.94
N ARG A 217 11.56 14.31 13.25
CA ARG A 217 11.82 15.77 13.29
C ARG A 217 10.54 16.55 12.98
N GLY A 218 9.52 16.37 13.80
CA GLY A 218 8.26 17.11 13.65
C GLY A 218 8.38 18.58 14.05
N ASN A 219 7.60 19.43 13.41
CA ASN A 219 7.43 20.83 13.83
C ASN A 219 6.00 21.09 14.34
N LEU A 220 5.74 22.29 14.89
CA LEU A 220 4.41 22.66 15.37
C LEU A 220 3.35 22.65 14.27
N GLU A 221 3.74 22.99 13.04
CA GLU A 221 2.86 22.96 11.86
C GLU A 221 2.37 21.53 11.55
N ASP A 222 3.22 20.52 11.72
CA ASP A 222 2.87 19.12 11.53
C ASP A 222 1.85 18.67 12.58
N VAL A 223 2.02 19.11 13.83
CA VAL A 223 1.06 18.85 14.93
C VAL A 223 -0.28 19.54 14.62
N LEU A 224 -0.26 20.78 14.15
CA LEU A 224 -1.47 21.50 13.75
C LEU A 224 -2.23 20.76 12.64
N LYS A 225 -1.54 20.21 11.64
CA LYS A 225 -2.16 19.41 10.57
C LYS A 225 -2.83 18.14 11.10
N ILE A 226 -2.20 17.45 12.05
CA ILE A 226 -2.81 16.28 12.71
C ILE A 226 -4.04 16.71 13.52
N TYR A 227 -3.96 17.82 14.24
CA TYR A 227 -5.09 18.34 15.01
C TYR A 227 -6.27 18.71 14.10
N GLN A 228 -6.01 19.44 13.01
CA GLN A 228 -7.04 19.77 12.02
C GLN A 228 -7.67 18.51 11.44
N PHE A 229 -6.87 17.52 11.04
CA PHE A 229 -7.37 16.22 10.59
C PHE A 229 -8.25 15.52 11.64
N SER A 230 -7.80 15.51 12.91
CA SER A 230 -8.50 14.87 14.02
C SER A 230 -9.90 15.44 14.26
N LYS A 231 -10.08 16.75 14.03
CA LYS A 231 -11.40 17.41 14.09
C LYS A 231 -12.34 17.00 12.96
N ARG A 232 -11.82 16.64 11.80
CA ARG A 232 -12.62 16.29 10.62
C ARG A 232 -13.15 14.86 10.63
N ILE A 233 -12.46 13.94 11.31
CA ILE A 233 -12.91 12.54 11.40
C ILE A 233 -14.34 12.45 11.97
N PRO A 234 -14.68 13.11 13.10
CA PRO A 234 -16.06 13.19 13.58
C PRO A 234 -17.07 13.70 12.55
N GLU A 235 -16.74 14.76 11.80
CA GLU A 235 -17.62 15.35 10.78
C GLU A 235 -17.91 14.33 9.67
N ILE A 236 -16.87 13.63 9.18
CA ILE A 236 -17.02 12.59 8.14
C ILE A 236 -17.91 11.45 8.65
N VAL A 237 -17.71 11.00 9.90
CA VAL A 237 -18.55 9.95 10.50
C VAL A 237 -20.01 10.38 10.61
N GLN A 238 -20.27 11.63 10.99
CA GLN A 238 -21.63 12.17 11.06
C GLN A 238 -22.31 12.21 9.68
N VAL A 239 -21.59 12.68 8.66
CA VAL A 239 -22.10 12.68 7.28
C VAL A 239 -22.42 11.26 6.81
N PHE A 240 -21.52 10.29 6.97
CA PHE A 240 -21.84 8.91 6.59
C PHE A 240 -23.02 8.35 7.37
N THR A 241 -23.16 8.70 8.65
CA THR A 241 -24.27 8.20 9.48
C THR A 241 -25.60 8.80 9.05
N SER A 242 -25.67 10.10 8.71
CA SER A 242 -26.93 10.74 8.29
C SER A 242 -27.46 10.14 6.99
N PHE A 243 -26.60 9.95 5.98
CA PHE A 243 -27.03 9.34 4.71
C PHE A 243 -27.49 7.89 4.88
N LEU A 244 -26.88 7.13 5.80
CA LEU A 244 -27.31 5.75 6.11
C LEU A 244 -28.58 5.66 6.94
N GLU A 245 -29.01 6.76 7.58
CA GLU A 245 -30.28 6.84 8.33
C GLU A 245 -31.43 7.29 7.42
N ASP A 246 -31.13 8.11 6.40
CA ASP A 246 -32.09 8.56 5.39
C ASP A 246 -32.42 7.45 4.38
N ASP A 247 -31.49 6.51 4.14
CA ASP A 247 -31.72 5.31 3.32
C ASP A 247 -32.46 4.20 4.08
N SER A 248 -33.12 3.31 3.34
CA SER A 248 -33.84 2.18 3.96
C SER A 248 -32.86 1.29 4.75
N PRO A 249 -33.05 1.10 6.07
CA PRO A 249 -32.05 0.50 6.96
C PRO A 249 -31.81 -1.00 6.72
N THR A 250 -32.58 -1.62 5.83
CA THR A 250 -32.59 -3.08 5.57
C THR A 250 -31.80 -3.50 4.33
N GLU A 251 -31.18 -2.57 3.61
CA GLU A 251 -30.39 -2.95 2.46
C GLU A 251 -29.04 -3.56 2.88
N PRO A 252 -28.65 -4.72 2.30
CA PRO A 252 -27.40 -5.40 2.63
C PRO A 252 -26.17 -4.51 2.38
N VAL A 253 -26.29 -3.57 1.44
CA VAL A 253 -25.25 -2.59 1.10
C VAL A 253 -25.00 -1.62 2.26
N ASN A 254 -26.03 -1.23 3.01
CA ASN A 254 -25.90 -0.36 4.18
C ASN A 254 -25.12 -1.04 5.32
N GLU A 255 -25.31 -2.35 5.51
CA GLU A 255 -24.51 -3.13 6.46
C GLU A 255 -23.04 -3.25 6.01
N LEU A 256 -22.81 -3.41 4.70
CA LEU A 256 -21.47 -3.43 4.13
C LEU A 256 -20.76 -2.07 4.33
N VAL A 257 -21.44 -0.95 4.08
CA VAL A 257 -20.90 0.39 4.32
C VAL A 257 -20.56 0.59 5.81
N ARG A 258 -21.45 0.16 6.71
CA ARG A 258 -21.23 0.25 8.16
C ARG A 258 -20.01 -0.56 8.60
N SER A 259 -19.88 -1.80 8.13
CA SER A 259 -18.79 -2.70 8.52
C SER A 259 -17.44 -2.28 7.92
N VAL A 260 -17.41 -1.88 6.64
CA VAL A 260 -16.16 -1.56 5.94
C VAL A 260 -15.68 -0.14 6.28
N TRP A 261 -16.53 0.89 6.14
CA TRP A 261 -16.11 2.29 6.30
C TRP A 261 -16.27 2.81 7.73
N LEU A 262 -17.44 2.60 8.36
CA LEU A 262 -17.73 3.23 9.66
C LEU A 262 -17.13 2.51 10.86
N ALA A 263 -17.05 1.18 10.85
CA ALA A 263 -16.57 0.42 12.01
C ALA A 263 -15.14 0.83 12.41
N HIS A 264 -14.25 0.96 11.43
CA HIS A 264 -12.86 1.36 11.64
C HIS A 264 -12.73 2.81 12.11
N LEU A 265 -13.55 3.72 11.58
CA LEU A 265 -13.54 5.12 11.99
C LEU A 265 -14.09 5.24 13.42
N SER A 266 -15.29 4.71 13.68
CA SER A 266 -16.02 4.83 14.95
C SER A 266 -15.27 4.27 16.16
N HIS A 267 -14.46 3.22 15.99
CA HIS A 267 -13.66 2.64 17.07
C HIS A 267 -12.73 3.67 17.73
N HIS A 268 -12.19 4.61 16.94
CA HIS A 268 -11.22 5.62 17.40
C HIS A 268 -11.79 7.05 17.50
N VAL A 269 -13.09 7.28 17.22
CA VAL A 269 -13.66 8.65 17.23
C VAL A 269 -14.05 9.12 18.64
N LYS A 270 -14.39 8.22 19.58
CA LYS A 270 -14.83 8.62 20.94
C LYS A 270 -13.89 9.62 21.66
N PRO A 271 -12.56 9.47 21.61
CA PRO A 271 -11.65 10.47 22.17
C PRO A 271 -11.62 11.78 21.39
N LEU A 272 -11.87 11.74 20.07
CA LEU A 272 -11.78 12.90 19.18
C LEU A 272 -12.97 13.85 19.32
N TYR A 273 -14.14 13.37 19.73
CA TYR A 273 -15.29 14.24 20.05
C TYR A 273 -15.02 15.21 21.22
N LYS A 274 -13.94 15.02 21.98
CA LYS A 274 -13.56 15.88 23.11
C LYS A 274 -12.62 17.03 22.73
N LEU A 275 -12.18 17.13 21.46
CA LEU A 275 -11.22 18.11 20.92
C LEU A 275 -11.89 19.31 20.25
#